data_AF-A0A1E5IF70-F1
#
_entry.id   AF-A0A1E5IF70-F1
#
_cell.length_a   1.000
_cell.length_b   1.000
_cell.length_c   1.000
_cell.angle_alpha   90.00
_cell.angle_beta   90.00
_cell.angle_gamma   90.00
#
_symmetry.space_group_name_H-M   'P 1'
#
loop_
_entity.id
_entity.type
_entity.pdbx_description
1 polymer ?
#
loop_
_entity_poly.entity_id
_entity_poly.type
_entity_poly.pdbx_seq_one_letter_code
_entity_poly.pdbx_strand_id
1 'polypeptide(L)'
;MVENSFKRYNQKIKEFEKLKTETYQYCLSGDTRTIDIVLPLSKKQKYFADILNRQKNSGIFSSPPYVDLIDYHEQHAYFGFERKDELETGSLLKGQGREAPKSYAEGISDILNNCKKYLKESYNVF
;
A
#
# COMPACT_ATOMS: atom_id res chain seq x y z
N MET A 1 10.90 2.64 31.40
CA MET A 1 9.62 2.74 30.65
C MET A 1 9.68 2.04 29.28
N VAL A 2 10.76 2.21 28.51
CA VAL A 2 10.95 1.58 27.18
C VAL A 2 11.03 0.05 27.22
N GLU A 3 11.69 -0.52 28.23
CA GLU A 3 11.90 -1.96 28.36
C GLU A 3 10.60 -2.76 28.56
N ASN A 4 9.65 -2.20 29.33
CA ASN A 4 8.32 -2.77 29.49
C ASN A 4 7.51 -2.74 28.19
N SER A 5 7.67 -1.70 27.36
CA SER A 5 7.03 -1.62 26.05
C SER A 5 7.57 -2.67 25.08
N PHE A 6 8.88 -2.90 25.06
CA PHE A 6 9.50 -3.92 24.22
C PHE A 6 9.07 -5.34 24.63
N LYS A 7 9.01 -5.62 25.94
CA LYS A 7 8.51 -6.89 26.46
C LYS A 7 7.05 -7.14 26.04
N ARG A 8 6.20 -6.10 26.11
CA ARG A 8 4.80 -6.18 25.67
C ARG A 8 4.66 -6.41 24.17
N TYR A 9 5.50 -5.76 23.35
CA TYR A 9 5.53 -5.97 21.90
C TYR A 9 5.90 -7.41 21.54
N ASN A 10 6.97 -7.94 22.16
CA ASN A 10 7.38 -9.33 21.93
C ASN A 10 6.31 -10.34 22.37
N GLN A 11 5.57 -10.03 23.44
CA GLN A 11 4.43 -10.84 23.87
C GLN A 11 3.32 -10.86 22.81
N LYS A 12 2.99 -9.69 22.22
CA LYS A 12 2.02 -9.61 21.11
C LYS A 12 2.45 -10.40 19.88
N ILE A 13 3.74 -10.36 19.52
CA ILE A 13 4.26 -11.19 18.42
C ILE A 13 4.05 -12.68 18.73
N LYS A 14 4.40 -13.14 19.93
CA LYS A 14 4.21 -14.55 20.31
C LYS A 14 2.75 -15.00 20.31
N GLU A 15 1.83 -14.11 20.68
CA GLU A 15 0.40 -14.36 20.60
C GLU A 15 -0.08 -14.40 19.15
N PHE A 16 0.34 -13.45 18.32
CA PHE A 16 0.04 -13.44 16.90
C PHE A 16 0.57 -14.69 16.17
N GLU A 17 1.77 -15.15 16.49
CA GLU A 17 2.36 -16.37 15.93
C GLU A 17 1.49 -17.62 16.15
N LYS A 18 0.70 -17.66 17.25
CA LYS A 18 -0.24 -18.76 17.53
C LYS A 18 -1.58 -18.61 16.79
N LEU A 19 -1.95 -17.38 16.44
CA LEU A 19 -3.24 -17.04 15.83
C LEU A 19 -3.17 -16.93 14.30
N LYS A 20 -1.99 -16.61 13.76
CA LYS A 20 -1.81 -16.43 12.32
C LYS A 20 -2.12 -17.73 11.59
N THR A 21 -2.73 -17.60 10.42
CA THR A 21 -2.93 -18.68 9.49
C THR A 21 -1.88 -18.63 8.40
N GLU A 22 -1.65 -19.76 7.74
CA GLU A 22 -0.84 -19.79 6.54
C GLU A 22 -1.51 -18.94 5.45
N THR A 23 -0.78 -17.93 4.97
CA THR A 23 -1.26 -16.98 3.97
C THR A 23 -0.15 -16.68 2.99
N TYR A 24 -0.52 -16.43 1.73
CA TYR A 24 0.39 -15.86 0.76
C TYR A 24 0.44 -14.34 0.96
N GLN A 25 1.66 -13.82 1.13
CA GLN A 25 1.90 -12.40 1.28
C GLN A 25 3.11 -12.02 0.42
N TYR A 26 3.00 -10.88 -0.27
CA TYR A 26 4.11 -10.35 -1.06
C TYR A 26 4.06 -8.83 -1.10
N CYS A 27 5.21 -8.20 -0.86
CA CYS A 27 5.36 -6.75 -0.93
C CYS A 27 5.94 -6.35 -2.29
N LEU A 28 5.29 -5.40 -2.95
CA LEU A 28 5.73 -4.80 -4.20
C LEU A 28 5.94 -3.31 -3.98
N SER A 29 7.00 -2.76 -4.58
CA SER A 29 7.29 -1.33 -4.58
C SER A 29 7.17 -0.79 -6.01
N GLY A 30 6.49 0.35 -6.17
CA GLY A 30 6.29 1.02 -7.44
C GLY A 30 5.15 2.03 -7.39
N ASP A 31 4.98 2.80 -8.45
CA ASP A 31 3.90 3.77 -8.58
C ASP A 31 2.56 3.06 -8.76
N THR A 32 1.66 3.18 -7.79
CA THR A 32 0.38 2.47 -7.78
C THR A 32 -0.53 2.86 -8.96
N ARG A 33 -0.33 4.03 -9.56
CA ARG A 33 -1.07 4.47 -10.76
C ARG A 33 -0.77 3.59 -11.99
N THR A 34 0.41 2.96 -12.03
CA THR A 34 0.89 2.27 -13.24
C THR A 34 1.43 0.86 -13.00
N ILE A 35 1.72 0.50 -11.75
CA ILE A 35 2.33 -0.80 -11.41
C ILE A 35 1.47 -1.96 -11.93
N ASP A 36 2.13 -2.90 -12.61
CA ASP A 36 1.58 -4.23 -12.84
C ASP A 36 1.99 -5.13 -11.66
N ILE A 37 1.01 -5.64 -10.91
CA ILE A 37 1.28 -6.51 -9.76
C ILE A 37 1.40 -7.99 -10.14
N VAL A 38 0.91 -8.41 -11.32
CA VAL A 38 0.90 -9.82 -11.72
C VAL A 38 2.26 -10.24 -12.26
N LEU A 39 2.84 -9.45 -13.17
CA LEU A 39 4.12 -9.78 -13.78
C LEU A 39 5.28 -9.95 -12.75
N PRO A 40 5.57 -8.99 -11.85
CA PRO A 40 6.64 -9.14 -10.87
C PRO A 40 6.33 -10.25 -9.86
N LEU A 41 5.07 -10.43 -9.47
CA LEU A 41 4.67 -11.53 -8.60
C LEU A 41 4.90 -12.88 -9.28
N SER A 42 4.58 -13.02 -10.57
CA SER A 42 4.73 -14.28 -11.31
C SER A 42 6.19 -14.77 -11.38
N LYS A 43 7.15 -13.82 -11.42
CA LYS A 43 8.59 -14.08 -11.42
C LYS A 43 9.11 -14.57 -10.06
N LYS A 44 8.36 -14.35 -8.98
CA LYS A 44 8.81 -14.56 -7.58
C LYS A 44 8.00 -15.62 -6.86
N GLN A 45 6.69 -15.66 -7.10
CA GLN A 45 5.73 -16.61 -6.54
C GLN A 45 4.70 -17.00 -7.60
N LYS A 46 5.10 -17.85 -8.55
CA LYS A 46 4.25 -18.29 -9.68
C LYS A 46 2.88 -18.79 -9.22
N TYR A 47 2.83 -19.66 -8.22
CA TYR A 47 1.57 -20.22 -7.71
C TYR A 47 0.65 -19.14 -7.12
N PHE A 48 1.21 -18.17 -6.40
CA PHE A 48 0.41 -17.07 -5.86
C PHE A 48 -0.13 -16.15 -6.97
N ALA A 49 0.67 -15.87 -8.00
CA ALA A 49 0.21 -15.14 -9.18
C ALA A 49 -0.92 -15.87 -9.92
N ASP A 50 -0.85 -17.21 -10.02
CA ASP A 50 -1.90 -18.02 -10.64
C ASP A 50 -3.22 -17.95 -9.83
N ILE A 51 -3.13 -17.98 -8.49
CA ILE A 51 -4.29 -17.75 -7.61
C ILE A 51 -4.88 -16.36 -7.87
N LEU A 52 -4.04 -15.32 -7.86
CA LEU A 52 -4.46 -13.93 -8.08
C LEU A 52 -5.15 -13.75 -9.43
N ASN A 53 -4.61 -14.34 -10.50
CA ASN A 53 -5.20 -14.26 -11.83
C ASN A 53 -6.58 -14.94 -11.91
N ARG A 54 -6.74 -16.08 -11.24
CA ARG A 54 -7.99 -16.87 -11.26
C ARG A 54 -9.07 -16.29 -10.35
N GLN A 55 -8.71 -15.92 -9.12
CA GLN A 55 -9.68 -15.52 -8.10
C GLN A 55 -9.91 -14.01 -8.02
N LYS A 56 -8.92 -13.22 -8.47
CA LYS A 56 -8.87 -11.76 -8.31
C LYS A 56 -8.94 -11.32 -6.83
N ASN A 57 -8.65 -10.06 -6.59
CA ASN A 57 -8.68 -9.46 -5.26
C ASN A 57 -10.12 -9.19 -4.84
N SER A 58 -10.44 -9.55 -3.59
CA SER A 58 -11.76 -9.30 -3.01
C SER A 58 -11.94 -7.87 -2.51
N GLY A 59 -10.88 -7.08 -2.45
CA GLY A 59 -10.95 -5.70 -2.04
C GLY A 59 -9.60 -5.03 -1.88
N ILE A 60 -9.65 -3.76 -1.47
CA ILE A 60 -8.53 -2.89 -1.15
C ILE A 60 -8.72 -2.40 0.27
N PHE A 61 -7.63 -2.40 1.03
CA PHE A 61 -7.54 -1.70 2.31
C PHE A 61 -6.36 -0.73 2.19
N SER A 62 -6.62 0.56 2.37
CA SER A 62 -5.60 1.59 2.19
C SER A 62 -5.66 2.66 3.28
N SER A 63 -4.52 3.29 3.53
CA SER A 63 -4.41 4.52 4.32
C SER A 63 -3.60 5.51 3.48
N PRO A 64 -4.19 6.09 2.42
CA PRO A 64 -3.47 7.00 1.54
C PRO A 64 -2.99 8.24 2.32
N PRO A 65 -2.00 8.97 1.80
CA PRO A 65 -1.57 10.22 2.41
C PRO A 65 -2.75 11.17 2.54
N TYR A 66 -2.87 11.85 3.67
CA TYR A 66 -3.86 12.90 3.84
C TYR A 66 -3.28 14.23 3.36
N VAL A 67 -4.05 14.92 2.51
CA VAL A 67 -3.66 16.20 1.92
C VAL A 67 -3.29 17.20 3.02
N ASP A 68 -2.17 17.90 2.84
CA ASP A 68 -1.71 19.01 3.68
C ASP A 68 -1.41 18.69 5.15
N LEU A 69 -1.32 17.41 5.54
CA LEU A 69 -1.07 17.04 6.94
C LEU A 69 0.42 16.93 7.28
N ILE A 70 1.19 16.14 6.52
CA ILE A 70 2.59 15.80 6.81
C ILE A 70 3.34 15.39 5.53
N ASP A 71 4.68 15.43 5.58
CA ASP A 71 5.54 14.86 4.54
C ASP A 71 5.62 13.34 4.73
N TYR A 72 4.87 12.60 3.93
CA TYR A 72 4.83 11.13 4.03
C TYR A 72 6.11 10.49 3.50
N HIS A 73 6.82 11.13 2.56
CA HIS A 73 8.10 10.63 2.08
C HIS A 73 9.16 10.61 3.18
N GLU A 74 9.23 11.67 4.00
CA GLU A 74 10.10 11.71 5.19
C GLU A 74 9.77 10.57 6.18
N GLN A 75 8.49 10.23 6.38
CA GLN A 75 8.12 9.13 7.27
C GLN A 75 8.61 7.75 6.80
N HIS A 76 8.81 7.59 5.49
CA HIS A 76 9.29 6.35 4.89
C HIS A 76 10.81 6.31 4.66
N ALA A 77 11.56 7.35 5.04
CA ALA A 77 13.01 7.42 4.86
C ALA A 77 13.75 6.24 5.53
N TYR A 78 13.19 5.71 6.64
CA TYR A 78 13.75 4.56 7.36
C TYR A 78 13.79 3.25 6.54
N PHE A 79 13.02 3.16 5.45
CA PHE A 79 13.06 2.00 4.56
C PHE A 79 14.20 2.03 3.55
N GLY A 80 14.94 3.15 3.44
CA GLY A 80 16.10 3.27 2.55
C GLY A 80 15.75 3.19 1.05
N PHE A 81 14.49 3.45 0.68
CA PHE A 81 14.08 3.50 -0.71
C PHE A 81 14.59 4.78 -1.39
N GLU A 82 14.84 4.70 -2.70
CA GLU A 82 15.07 5.87 -3.53
C GLU A 82 13.84 6.79 -3.47
N ARG A 83 14.07 8.08 -3.18
CA ARG A 83 13.00 9.07 -3.14
C ARG A 83 12.48 9.35 -4.55
N LYS A 84 11.16 9.47 -4.67
CA LYS A 84 10.45 9.77 -5.92
C LYS A 84 9.38 10.81 -5.67
N ASP A 85 9.80 11.95 -5.12
CA ASP A 85 8.91 13.00 -4.62
C ASP A 85 7.91 13.48 -5.68
N GLU A 86 8.32 13.56 -6.94
CA GLU A 86 7.45 13.93 -8.07
C GLU A 86 6.29 12.96 -8.33
N LEU A 87 6.45 11.70 -7.92
CA LEU A 87 5.43 10.67 -8.05
C LEU A 87 4.47 10.62 -6.86
N GLU A 88 4.69 11.43 -5.82
CA GLU A 88 3.84 11.46 -4.64
C GLU A 88 2.44 12.01 -4.96
N THR A 89 1.42 11.24 -4.58
CA THR A 89 0.02 11.69 -4.62
C THR A 89 -0.26 12.50 -3.36
N GLY A 90 -0.68 13.75 -3.52
CA GLY A 90 -0.96 14.64 -2.37
C GLY A 90 0.29 15.25 -1.73
N SER A 91 1.39 15.38 -2.47
CA SER A 91 2.63 15.98 -1.94
C SER A 91 2.41 17.37 -1.36
N LEU A 92 2.97 17.62 -0.17
CA LEU A 92 2.97 18.95 0.48
C LEU A 92 3.65 20.02 -0.40
N LEU A 93 4.60 19.62 -1.25
CA LEU A 93 5.35 20.54 -2.11
C LEU A 93 4.48 21.22 -3.17
N LYS A 94 3.28 20.69 -3.45
CA LYS A 94 2.34 21.24 -4.44
C LYS A 94 1.46 22.39 -3.88
N GLY A 95 1.65 22.74 -2.61
CA GLY A 95 1.02 23.89 -1.95
C GLY A 95 -0.42 23.61 -1.47
N GLN A 96 -0.96 24.50 -0.65
CA GLN A 96 -2.24 24.33 0.06
C GLN A 96 -3.45 24.95 -0.69
N GLY A 97 -3.29 25.20 -1.99
CA GLY A 97 -4.33 25.82 -2.82
C GLY A 97 -5.45 24.85 -3.19
N ARG A 98 -6.52 25.36 -3.80
CA ARG A 98 -7.66 24.53 -4.29
C ARG A 98 -7.25 23.41 -5.27
N GLU A 99 -6.11 23.57 -5.94
CA GLU A 99 -5.57 22.56 -6.85
C GLU A 99 -5.02 21.33 -6.12
N ALA A 100 -4.59 21.42 -4.86
CA ALA A 100 -4.04 20.27 -4.14
C ALA A 100 -5.10 19.20 -3.82
N PRO A 101 -6.28 19.52 -3.24
CA PRO A 101 -7.37 18.57 -3.08
C PRO A 101 -7.84 17.95 -4.40
N LYS A 102 -7.85 18.74 -5.48
CA LYS A 102 -8.25 18.28 -6.81
C LYS A 102 -7.25 17.29 -7.40
N SER A 103 -5.97 17.67 -7.42
CA SER A 103 -4.87 16.82 -7.89
C SER A 103 -4.77 15.53 -7.07
N TYR A 104 -5.01 15.60 -5.77
CA TYR A 104 -5.11 14.42 -4.91
C TYR A 104 -6.26 13.50 -5.31
N ALA A 105 -7.48 14.04 -5.47
CA ALA A 105 -8.65 13.26 -5.87
C ALA A 105 -8.44 12.59 -7.24
N GLU A 106 -7.83 13.30 -8.19
CA GLU A 106 -7.43 12.77 -9.49
C GLU A 106 -6.41 11.62 -9.34
N GLY A 107 -5.35 11.80 -8.54
CA GLY A 107 -4.36 10.76 -8.29
C GLY A 107 -4.94 9.51 -7.62
N ILE A 108 -5.81 9.67 -6.62
CA ILE A 108 -6.52 8.54 -5.99
C ILE A 108 -7.43 7.84 -7.00
N SER A 109 -8.13 8.59 -7.85
CA SER A 109 -8.96 8.02 -8.92
C SER A 109 -8.12 7.17 -9.89
N ASP A 110 -6.95 7.67 -10.31
CA ASP A 110 -6.04 6.93 -11.19
C ASP A 110 -5.52 5.64 -10.55
N ILE A 111 -5.16 5.71 -9.26
CA ILE A 111 -4.75 4.54 -8.47
C ILE A 111 -5.87 3.49 -8.45
N LEU A 112 -7.08 3.88 -8.06
CA LEU A 112 -8.21 2.95 -7.96
C LEU A 112 -8.58 2.37 -9.33
N ASN A 113 -8.50 3.18 -10.40
CA ASN A 113 -8.73 2.69 -11.77
C ASN A 113 -7.67 1.68 -12.20
N ASN A 114 -6.40 1.85 -11.82
CA ASN A 114 -5.38 0.83 -12.06
C ASN A 114 -5.68 -0.45 -11.26
N CYS A 115 -6.08 -0.32 -9.99
CA CYS A 115 -6.40 -1.46 -9.13
C CYS A 115 -7.57 -2.31 -9.66
N LYS A 116 -8.58 -1.71 -10.31
CA LYS A 116 -9.77 -2.42 -10.85
C LYS A 116 -9.43 -3.63 -11.71
N LYS A 117 -8.32 -3.59 -12.46
CA LYS A 117 -7.84 -4.70 -13.32
C LYS A 117 -7.63 -6.02 -12.54
N TYR A 118 -7.40 -5.89 -11.23
CA TYR A 118 -7.09 -6.98 -10.33
C TYR A 118 -8.24 -7.35 -9.39
N LEU A 119 -9.36 -6.64 -9.42
CA LEU A 119 -10.50 -6.86 -8.52
C LEU A 119 -11.54 -7.81 -9.12
N LYS A 120 -12.20 -8.59 -8.26
CA LYS A 120 -13.43 -9.32 -8.63
C LYS A 120 -14.60 -8.34 -8.71
N GLU A 121 -15.73 -8.69 -9.32
CA GLU A 121 -16.88 -7.79 -9.48
C GLU A 121 -17.46 -7.28 -8.14
N SER A 122 -17.56 -8.15 -7.14
CA SER A 122 -18.08 -7.84 -5.79
C SER A 122 -16.97 -7.44 -4.81
N TYR A 123 -16.12 -6.50 -5.20
CA TYR A 123 -15.02 -6.03 -4.37
C TYR A 123 -15.46 -4.99 -3.34
N ASN A 124 -14.67 -4.87 -2.25
CA ASN A 124 -14.84 -3.81 -1.25
C ASN A 124 -13.61 -2.89 -1.24
N VAL A 125 -13.80 -1.61 -0.91
CA VAL A 125 -12.71 -0.65 -0.72
C VAL A 125 -12.90 0.00 0.63
N PHE A 126 -11.85 -0.05 1.46
CA PHE A 126 -11.79 0.50 2.82
C PHE A 126 -10.64 1.49 2.93
#